data_AF-A0A1I4PR56-F1
#
_entry.id   AF-A0A1I4PR56-F1
#
_cell.length_a   1.000
_cell.length_b   1.000
_cell.length_c   1.000
_cell.angle_alpha   90.00
_cell.angle_beta   90.00
_cell.angle_gamma   90.00
#
_symmetry.space_group_name_H-M   'P 1'
#
loop_
_entity.id
_entity.type
_entity.pdbx_description
1 polymer ?
#
loop_
_entity_poly.entity_id
_entity_poly.type
_entity_poly.pdbx_seq_one_letter_code
_entity_poly.pdbx_strand_id
1 'polypeptide(L)'
;MLQTSGEFAFALGIAVLGSIGTVVYRNQVANAIPTDLPASALQATRDSLAGATAIAEGLSEQVGKALLTGAREAFTSGMHAVAAVSGAIMLVIIVLVVTRLRHLRPIGETQSNQAGSISEVAPGTAKESR
;
A
#
# COMPACT_ATOMS: atom_id res chain seq x y z
N MET A 1 -26.73 3.32 -3.25
CA MET A 1 -26.26 3.00 -1.88
C MET A 1 -24.85 2.39 -1.84
N LEU A 2 -24.43 1.58 -2.83
CA LEU A 2 -23.04 1.06 -2.89
C LEU A 2 -21.97 2.16 -3.08
N GLN A 3 -22.30 3.25 -3.79
CA GLN A 3 -21.38 4.38 -4.00
C GLN A 3 -20.92 5.01 -2.67
N THR A 4 -21.85 5.39 -1.78
CA THR A 4 -21.54 5.96 -0.47
C THR A 4 -20.76 5.00 0.43
N SER A 5 -21.07 3.70 0.36
CA SER A 5 -20.35 2.67 1.13
C SER A 5 -18.90 2.53 0.66
N GLY A 6 -18.67 2.60 -0.65
CA GLY A 6 -17.33 2.58 -1.23
C GLY A 6 -16.51 3.83 -0.91
N GLU A 7 -17.11 5.01 -1.06
CA GLU A 7 -16.48 6.30 -0.70
C GLU A 7 -16.14 6.36 0.80
N PHE A 8 -17.02 5.87 1.67
CA PHE A 8 -16.77 5.79 3.11
C PHE A 8 -15.65 4.80 3.44
N ALA A 9 -15.68 3.59 2.88
CA ALA A 9 -14.64 2.58 3.12
C ALA A 9 -13.25 3.08 2.67
N PHE A 10 -13.21 3.79 1.55
CA PHE A 10 -11.98 4.42 1.06
C PHE A 10 -11.45 5.48 2.03
N ALA A 11 -12.30 6.43 2.44
CA ALA A 11 -11.91 7.47 3.39
C ALA A 11 -11.47 6.89 4.75
N LEU A 12 -12.19 5.88 5.25
CA LEU A 12 -11.85 5.18 6.49
C LEU A 12 -10.49 4.47 6.37
N GLY A 13 -10.22 3.82 5.23
CA GLY A 13 -8.94 3.18 4.97
C GLY A 13 -7.78 4.18 5.02
N ILE A 14 -7.91 5.33 4.34
CA ILE A 14 -6.91 6.39 4.38
C ILE A 14 -6.70 6.90 5.80
N ALA A 15 -7.79 7.15 6.54
CA ALA A 15 -7.72 7.67 7.91
C ALA A 15 -7.03 6.70 8.88
N VAL A 16 -7.32 5.40 8.78
CA VAL A 16 -6.70 4.36 9.61
C VAL A 16 -5.21 4.24 9.28
N LEU A 17 -4.85 4.19 8.00
CA LEU A 17 -3.44 4.11 7.58
C LEU A 17 -2.65 5.35 8.02
N GLY A 18 -3.23 6.55 7.87
CA GLY A 18 -2.64 7.80 8.35
C GLY A 18 -2.47 7.85 9.87
N SER A 19 -3.44 7.30 10.62
CA SER A 19 -3.38 7.21 12.09
C SER A 19 -2.25 6.28 12.55
N ILE A 20 -2.10 5.12 11.90
CA ILE A 20 -1.00 4.18 12.19
C ILE A 20 0.36 4.85 11.90
N GLY A 21 0.50 5.51 10.75
CA GLY A 21 1.72 6.24 10.41
C GLY A 21 2.07 7.30 11.45
N THR A 22 1.08 8.07 11.89
CA THR A 22 1.25 9.12 12.92
C THR A 22 1.70 8.54 14.26
N VAL A 23 1.09 7.44 14.71
CA VAL A 23 1.44 6.79 16.00
C VAL A 23 2.86 6.23 15.96
N VAL A 24 3.22 5.53 14.87
CA VAL A 24 4.57 4.95 14.72
C VAL A 24 5.62 6.06 14.66
N TYR A 25 5.35 7.12 13.91
CA TYR A 25 6.22 8.30 13.86
C TYR A 25 6.45 8.89 15.26
N ARG A 26 5.38 9.18 16.01
CA ARG A 26 5.48 9.78 17.36
C ARG A 26 6.30 8.90 18.32
N ASN A 27 6.10 7.58 18.28
CA ASN A 27 6.86 6.64 19.11
C ASN A 27 8.35 6.62 18.72
N GLN A 28 8.66 6.57 17.43
CA GLN A 28 10.05 6.53 16.95
C GLN A 28 10.78 7.85 17.21
N VAL A 29 10.12 8.98 16.97
CA VAL A 29 10.65 10.32 17.29
C VAL A 29 10.95 10.46 18.78
N ALA A 30 10.07 9.93 19.65
CA ALA A 30 10.30 9.97 21.09
C ALA A 30 11.54 9.17 21.53
N ASN A 31 11.93 8.14 20.78
CA ASN A 31 13.12 7.33 21.05
C ASN A 31 14.40 7.89 20.40
N ALA A 32 14.26 8.63 19.30
CA ALA A 32 15.40 9.09 18.48
C ALA A 32 15.92 10.49 18.86
N ILE A 33 15.11 11.34 19.50
CA ILE A 33 15.48 12.74 19.77
C ILE A 33 16.21 12.89 21.11
N PRO A 34 17.33 13.62 21.15
CA PRO A 34 18.02 13.98 22.38
C PRO A 34 17.12 14.78 23.33
N THR A 35 17.13 14.43 24.62
CA THR A 35 16.34 15.11 25.67
C THR A 35 16.72 16.58 25.91
N ASP A 36 17.85 17.03 25.37
CA ASP A 36 18.36 18.40 25.54
C ASP A 36 17.71 19.44 24.60
N LEU A 37 16.69 19.05 23.82
CA LEU A 37 15.95 20.01 22.99
C LEU A 37 14.96 20.86 23.81
N PRO A 38 14.79 22.15 23.45
CA PRO A 38 13.69 22.96 23.98
C PRO A 38 12.34 22.27 23.80
N ALA A 39 11.45 22.37 24.79
CA ALA A 39 10.15 21.68 24.76
C ALA A 39 9.31 22.02 23.51
N SER A 40 9.38 23.27 23.02
CA SER A 40 8.73 23.70 21.79
C SER A 40 9.28 23.02 20.54
N ALA A 41 10.61 22.86 20.47
CA ALA A 41 11.30 22.16 19.38
C ALA A 41 10.96 20.67 19.36
N LEU A 42 10.93 20.05 20.55
CA LEU A 42 10.53 18.66 20.72
C LEU A 42 9.08 18.43 20.29
N GLN A 43 8.18 19.33 20.64
CA GLN A 43 6.77 19.21 20.28
C GLN A 43 6.54 19.39 18.78
N ALA A 44 7.13 20.42 18.17
CA ALA A 44 7.04 20.64 16.73
C ALA A 44 7.58 19.44 15.93
N THR A 45 8.65 18.81 16.41
CA THR A 45 9.21 17.61 15.78
C THR A 45 8.32 16.39 15.98
N ARG A 46 7.65 16.24 17.13
CA ARG A 46 6.68 15.16 17.36
C ARG A 46 5.42 15.29 16.51
N ASP A 47 5.02 16.52 16.18
CA ASP A 47 3.81 16.76 15.39
C ASP A 47 4.04 16.44 13.91
N SER A 48 5.21 16.74 13.35
CA SER A 48 5.54 16.38 11.96
C SER A 48 7.02 16.52 11.60
N LEU A 49 7.42 15.84 10.51
CA LEU A 49 8.73 16.04 9.88
C LEU A 49 8.91 17.47 9.35
N ALA A 50 7.83 18.11 8.88
CA ALA A 50 7.86 19.50 8.43
C ALA A 50 8.15 20.48 9.59
N GLY A 51 7.58 20.22 10.77
CA GLY A 51 7.91 20.94 12.00
C GLY A 51 9.37 20.74 12.41
N ALA A 52 9.88 19.51 12.26
CA ALA A 52 11.29 19.20 12.49
C ALA A 52 12.22 20.04 11.59
N THR A 53 11.91 20.14 10.29
CA THR A 53 12.69 20.93 9.34
C THR A 53 12.67 22.42 9.67
N ALA A 54 11.51 22.97 10.04
CA ALA A 54 11.38 24.38 10.38
C ALA A 54 12.22 24.77 11.61
N ILE A 55 12.31 23.89 12.62
CA ILE A 55 13.12 24.16 13.81
C ILE A 55 14.61 23.90 13.59
N ALA A 56 14.97 22.94 12.73
CA ALA A 56 16.36 22.64 12.40
C ALA A 56 17.10 23.85 11.81
N GLU A 57 16.41 24.72 11.09
CA GLU A 57 16.97 25.98 10.53
C GLU A 57 17.41 26.98 11.62
N GLY A 58 16.79 26.93 12.81
CA GLY A 58 17.12 27.79 13.94
C GLY A 58 18.15 27.22 14.91
N LEU A 59 18.65 26.00 14.66
CA LEU A 59 19.59 25.30 15.53
C LEU A 59 21.02 25.35 14.99
N SER A 60 21.99 25.05 15.85
CA SER A 60 23.37 24.77 15.45
C SER A 60 23.39 23.67 14.37
N GLU A 61 24.27 23.80 13.37
CA GLU A 61 24.36 22.89 12.23
C GLU A 61 24.48 21.41 12.65
N GLN A 62 25.22 21.13 13.73
CA GLN A 62 25.41 19.78 14.25
C GLN A 62 24.10 19.21 14.82
N VAL A 63 23.36 20.02 15.58
CA VAL A 63 22.12 19.62 16.25
C VAL A 63 20.96 19.52 15.25
N GLY A 64 20.87 20.48 14.32
CA GLY A 64 19.88 20.45 13.25
C GLY A 64 20.03 19.23 12.35
N LYS A 65 21.27 18.85 11.98
CA LYS A 65 21.54 17.62 11.22
C LYS A 65 21.13 16.36 12.01
N ALA A 66 21.47 16.27 13.28
CA ALA A 66 21.11 15.12 14.12
C ALA A 66 19.58 14.98 14.24
N LEU A 67 18.88 16.09 14.48
CA LEU A 67 17.42 16.14 14.55
C LEU A 67 16.76 15.67 13.25
N LEU A 68 17.22 16.20 12.11
CA LEU A 68 16.69 15.85 10.79
C LEU A 68 16.92 14.39 10.43
N THR A 69 18.09 13.84 10.76
CA THR A 69 18.39 12.43 10.53
C THR A 69 17.43 11.55 11.34
N GLY A 70 17.29 11.80 12.64
CA GLY A 70 16.36 11.03 13.49
C GLY A 70 14.90 11.17 13.04
N ALA A 71 14.47 12.37 12.65
CA ALA A 71 13.12 12.60 12.15
C ALA A 71 12.85 11.88 10.81
N ARG A 72 13.83 11.82 9.90
CA ARG A 72 13.73 11.10 8.62
C ARG A 72 13.69 9.58 8.83
N GLU A 73 14.51 9.05 9.73
CA GLU A 73 14.48 7.63 10.10
C GLU A 73 13.13 7.25 10.72
N ALA A 74 12.62 8.05 11.66
CA ALA A 74 11.31 7.84 12.25
C ALA A 74 10.18 7.87 11.21
N PHE A 75 10.23 8.81 10.26
CA PHE A 75 9.27 8.90 9.16
C PHE A 75 9.31 7.65 8.25
N THR A 76 10.52 7.22 7.88
CA THR A 76 10.72 6.04 7.03
C THR A 76 10.23 4.77 7.73
N SER A 77 10.50 4.64 9.03
CA SER A 77 9.98 3.56 9.87
C SER A 77 8.45 3.57 9.92
N GLY A 78 7.83 4.75 10.03
CA GLY A 78 6.37 4.92 9.91
C GLY A 78 5.84 4.43 8.55
N MET A 79 6.50 4.78 7.45
CA MET A 79 6.14 4.30 6.11
C MET A 79 6.26 2.78 5.99
N HIS A 80 7.32 2.18 6.54
CA HIS A 80 7.49 0.73 6.55
C HIS A 80 6.38 0.02 7.34
N ALA A 81 5.95 0.59 8.47
CA ALA A 81 4.83 0.06 9.24
C ALA A 81 3.50 0.10 8.43
N VAL A 82 3.22 1.22 7.76
CA VAL A 82 2.05 1.34 6.87
C VAL A 82 2.12 0.34 5.71
N ALA A 83 3.30 0.16 5.12
CA ALA A 83 3.51 -0.82 4.05
C ALA A 83 3.29 -2.26 4.55
N ALA A 84 3.80 -2.60 5.74
CA ALA A 84 3.60 -3.91 6.36
C ALA A 84 2.11 -4.18 6.66
N VAL A 85 1.38 -3.20 7.20
CA VAL A 85 -0.06 -3.33 7.45
C VAL A 85 -0.83 -3.50 6.14
N SER A 86 -0.51 -2.72 5.12
CA SER A 86 -1.12 -2.84 3.79
C SER A 86 -0.86 -4.21 3.17
N GLY A 87 0.38 -4.70 3.27
CA GLY A 87 0.76 -6.04 2.84
C GLY A 87 0.01 -7.15 3.59
N ALA A 88 -0.14 -7.02 4.91
CA ALA A 88 -0.92 -7.97 5.71
C ALA A 88 -2.39 -8.00 5.30
N ILE A 89 -3.02 -6.84 5.08
CA ILE A 89 -4.40 -6.75 4.56
C ILE A 89 -4.51 -7.45 3.20
N MET A 90 -3.56 -7.20 2.30
CA MET A 90 -3.54 -7.85 0.98
C MET A 90 -3.41 -9.37 1.09
N LEU A 91 -2.55 -9.88 1.97
CA LEU A 91 -2.41 -11.31 2.22
C LEU A 91 -3.71 -11.93 2.75
N VAL A 92 -4.41 -11.26 3.65
CA VAL A 92 -5.73 -11.72 4.15
C VAL A 92 -6.75 -11.81 3.00
N ILE A 93 -6.78 -10.81 2.13
CA ILE A 93 -7.65 -10.82 0.94
C ILE A 93 -7.30 -11.99 0.02
N ILE A 94 -6.01 -12.23 -0.25
CA ILE A 94 -5.55 -13.36 -1.07
C ILE A 94 -6.01 -14.68 -0.47
N VAL A 95 -5.84 -14.89 0.84
CA VAL A 95 -6.28 -16.12 1.52
C VAL A 95 -7.80 -16.29 1.40
N LEU A 96 -8.59 -15.23 1.59
CA LEU A 96 -10.03 -15.26 1.43
C LEU A 96 -10.44 -15.61 -0.01
N VAL A 97 -9.83 -14.97 -0.99
CA VAL A 97 -10.06 -15.24 -2.42
C VAL A 97 -9.74 -16.69 -2.75
N VAL A 98 -8.55 -17.18 -2.38
CA VAL A 98 -8.13 -18.56 -2.67
C VAL A 98 -9.02 -19.56 -1.97
N THR A 99 -9.46 -19.32 -0.74
CA THR A 99 -10.32 -20.28 -0.01
C THR A 99 -11.77 -20.26 -0.47
N ARG A 100 -12.34 -19.08 -0.76
CA ARG A 100 -13.76 -18.92 -1.13
C ARG A 100 -14.02 -19.13 -2.62
N LEU A 101 -13.11 -18.70 -3.48
CA LEU A 101 -13.28 -18.78 -4.94
C LEU A 101 -12.63 -20.02 -5.55
N ARG A 102 -11.89 -20.84 -4.79
CA ARG A 102 -11.34 -22.14 -5.28
C ARG A 102 -12.39 -23.12 -5.80
N HIS A 103 -13.64 -22.98 -5.36
CA HIS A 103 -14.75 -23.82 -5.80
C HIS A 103 -15.37 -23.34 -7.12
N LEU A 104 -15.02 -22.15 -7.59
CA LEU A 104 -15.52 -21.60 -8.84
C LEU A 104 -14.54 -22.01 -9.96
N ARG A 105 -15.09 -22.63 -11.01
CA ARG A 105 -14.31 -22.98 -12.22
C ARG A 105 -13.70 -21.72 -12.84
N PRO A 106 -12.46 -21.80 -13.39
CA PRO A 106 -11.86 -20.71 -14.13
C PRO A 106 -12.78 -20.23 -15.26
N ILE A 107 -13.19 -18.98 -15.20
CA ILE A 107 -13.92 -18.31 -16.29
C ILE A 107 -12.93 -18.06 -17.43
N GLY A 108 -12.86 -18.98 -18.38
CA GLY A 108 -11.96 -18.88 -19.54
C GLY A 108 -11.87 -20.11 -20.46
N GLU A 109 -12.31 -21.31 -20.05
CA GLU A 109 -12.09 -22.54 -20.84
C GLU A 109 -12.97 -22.66 -22.11
N THR A 110 -14.07 -21.91 -22.24
CA THR A 110 -15.04 -22.16 -23.34
C THR A 110 -14.63 -21.57 -24.71
N GLN A 111 -13.69 -20.61 -24.78
CA GLN A 111 -13.32 -20.00 -26.08
C GLN A 111 -12.17 -20.69 -26.83
N SER A 112 -11.35 -21.51 -26.16
CA SER A 112 -10.23 -22.18 -26.85
C SER A 112 -10.65 -23.36 -27.74
N ASN A 113 -11.87 -23.88 -27.59
CA ASN A 113 -12.31 -25.10 -28.28
C ASN A 113 -13.17 -24.83 -29.55
N GLN A 114 -13.58 -23.59 -29.83
CA GLN A 114 -14.32 -23.25 -31.06
C GLN A 114 -13.43 -22.83 -32.24
N ALA A 115 -12.17 -22.45 -32.01
CA ALA A 115 -11.24 -22.13 -33.10
C ALA A 115 -10.74 -23.38 -33.84
N GLY A 116 -10.82 -24.57 -33.24
CA GLY A 116 -10.43 -25.84 -33.86
C GLY A 116 -11.50 -26.51 -34.72
N SER A 117 -12.79 -26.16 -34.53
CA SER A 117 -13.90 -26.83 -35.22
C SER A 117 -14.27 -26.21 -36.58
N ILE A 118 -13.61 -25.11 -36.98
CA ILE A 118 -13.90 -24.41 -38.25
C ILE A 118 -12.90 -24.76 -39.38
N SER A 119 -11.87 -25.57 -39.11
CA SER A 119 -10.85 -25.95 -40.11
C SER A 119 -11.05 -27.33 -40.76
N GLU A 120 -12.01 -28.15 -40.32
CA GLU A 120 -12.26 -29.47 -40.91
C GLU A 120 -13.55 -29.52 -41.73
N VAL A 121 -13.60 -28.72 -42.80
CA VAL A 121 -14.39 -29.04 -43.98
C VAL A 121 -13.44 -29.05 -45.17
N ALA A 122 -12.71 -30.14 -45.31
CA ALA A 122 -11.89 -30.40 -46.49
C ALA A 122 -12.81 -30.53 -47.72
N PRO A 123 -12.48 -29.90 -48.87
CA PRO A 123 -13.23 -30.09 -50.10
C PRO A 123 -13.02 -31.52 -50.59
N GLY A 124 -14.04 -32.36 -50.39
CA GLY A 124 -14.12 -33.70 -50.96
C GLY A 124 -14.04 -33.64 -52.48
N THR A 125 -13.02 -34.29 -52.99
CA THR A 125 -12.73 -34.57 -54.40
C THR A 125 -13.96 -35.07 -55.17
N ALA A 126 -14.56 -34.23 -56.01
CA ALA A 126 -15.48 -34.69 -57.04
C ALA A 126 -14.66 -35.29 -58.20
N LYS A 127 -14.38 -36.59 -58.11
CA LYS A 127 -13.84 -37.38 -59.21
C LYS A 127 -15.03 -38.01 -59.97
N GLU A 128 -15.30 -37.46 -61.15
CA GLU A 128 -15.73 -38.08 -62.40
C GLU A 128 -16.47 -39.45 -62.41
N SER A 129 -17.58 -39.51 -63.17
CA SER A 129 -18.07 -40.61 -64.04
C SER A 129 -19.55 -41.04 -63.85
N ARG A 130 -20.45 -40.59 -64.73
CA ARG A 130 -21.08 -41.41 -65.80
C ARG A 130 -22.05 -40.59 -66.65
#